data_AF-A0A3B8M1V7-F1
#
_entry.id   AF-A0A3B8M1V7-F1
#
_cell.length_a   1.000
_cell.length_b   1.000
_cell.length_c   1.000
_cell.angle_alpha   90.00
_cell.angle_beta   90.00
_cell.angle_gamma   90.00
#
_symmetry.space_group_name_H-M   'P 1'
#
loop_
_entity.id
_entity.type
_entity.pdbx_description
1 polymer ?
#
loop_
_entity_poly.entity_id
_entity_poly.type
_entity_poly.pdbx_seq_one_letter_code
_entity_poly.pdbx_strand_id
1 'polypeptide(L)'
;MPPGHYLVIDLEATCCDRGTIEREESEIIEIGAVMVDADTLVAVDEFSTFVRPVHHPALTEFCTNLTSIRQEDVDTAPELREVIRKLLSWAEQFSDHLFCS
;
A
#
# COMPACT_ATOMS: atom_id res chain seq x y z
N MET A 1 24.41 11.23 7.29
CA MET A 1 24.74 9.88 7.77
C MET A 1 23.90 8.90 6.95
N PRO A 2 24.34 7.66 6.72
CA PRO A 2 23.43 6.64 6.16
C PRO A 2 22.20 6.51 7.08
N PRO A 3 21.03 6.17 6.53
CA PRO A 3 19.82 6.03 7.34
C PRO A 3 19.96 4.89 8.33
N GLY A 4 19.25 4.96 9.46
CA GLY A 4 19.15 3.85 10.42
C GLY A 4 18.26 2.72 9.91
N HIS A 5 17.28 3.04 9.05
CA HIS A 5 16.36 2.05 8.47
C HIS A 5 16.01 2.35 7.01
N TYR A 6 15.58 1.32 6.29
CA TYR A 6 14.88 1.46 5.01
C TYR A 6 13.40 1.16 5.20
N LEU A 7 12.54 2.08 4.76
CA LEU A 7 11.11 1.88 4.69
C LEU A 7 10.77 1.46 3.25
N VAL A 8 10.55 0.17 3.05
CA VAL A 8 10.15 -0.39 1.74
C VAL A 8 8.64 -0.39 1.67
N ILE A 9 8.07 0.19 0.62
CA ILE A 9 6.61 0.21 0.39
C ILE A 9 6.28 -0.38 -0.97
N ASP A 10 5.30 -1.27 -0.98
CA ASP A 10 4.68 -1.83 -2.17
C ASP A 10 3.20 -1.47 -2.19
N LEU A 11 2.69 -1.14 -3.37
CA LEU A 11 1.34 -0.61 -3.55
C LEU A 11 0.60 -1.42 -4.60
N GLU A 12 -0.59 -1.88 -4.24
CA GLU A 12 -1.54 -2.40 -5.21
C GLU A 12 -2.57 -1.33 -5.56
N ALA A 13 -3.02 -1.33 -6.82
CA ALA A 13 -3.94 -0.33 -7.33
C ALA A 13 -5.08 -0.91 -8.17
N THR A 14 -6.19 -0.19 -8.26
CA THR A 14 -7.25 -0.49 -9.22
C THR A 14 -6.68 -0.48 -10.64
N CYS A 15 -7.04 -1.51 -11.40
CA CYS A 15 -6.54 -1.71 -12.77
C CYS A 15 -7.53 -2.46 -13.65
N CYS A 16 -7.27 -2.47 -14.95
CA CYS A 16 -8.07 -3.20 -15.94
C CYS A 16 -7.21 -3.57 -17.15
N ASP A 17 -7.68 -4.55 -17.93
CA ASP A 17 -7.09 -5.00 -19.20
C ASP A 17 -7.81 -4.47 -20.44
N ARG A 18 -8.94 -3.77 -20.24
CA ARG A 18 -9.84 -3.31 -21.32
C ARG A 18 -9.96 -1.79 -21.44
N GLY A 19 -9.17 -1.05 -20.68
CA GLY A 19 -9.23 0.43 -20.65
C GLY A 19 -10.50 0.98 -20.00
N THR A 20 -11.14 0.22 -19.10
CA THR A 20 -12.30 0.69 -18.32
C THR A 20 -11.91 1.60 -17.16
N ILE A 21 -10.64 1.58 -16.78
CA ILE A 21 -9.99 2.46 -15.80
C ILE A 21 -8.78 3.05 -16.50
N GLU A 22 -8.77 4.38 -16.63
CA GLU A 22 -7.59 5.10 -17.15
C GLU A 22 -6.46 5.03 -16.13
N ARG A 23 -5.21 4.96 -16.58
CA ARG A 23 -4.05 4.77 -15.69
C ARG A 23 -3.91 5.91 -14.68
N GLU A 24 -4.28 7.13 -15.07
CA GLU A 24 -4.27 8.32 -14.23
C GLU A 24 -5.37 8.31 -13.16
N GLU A 25 -6.37 7.43 -13.30
CA GLU A 25 -7.48 7.25 -12.37
C GLU A 25 -7.30 6.02 -11.45
N SER A 26 -6.17 5.30 -11.57
CA SER A 26 -5.85 4.21 -10.66
C SER A 26 -5.78 4.69 -9.21
N GLU A 27 -6.43 3.94 -8.32
CA GLU A 27 -6.50 4.21 -6.89
C GLU A 27 -5.77 3.12 -6.13
N ILE A 28 -5.01 3.48 -5.09
CA ILE A 28 -4.38 2.51 -4.19
C ILE A 28 -5.49 1.70 -3.50
N ILE A 29 -5.34 0.37 -3.50
CA ILE A 29 -6.26 -0.59 -2.85
C ILE A 29 -5.58 -1.45 -1.78
N GLU A 30 -4.24 -1.47 -1.74
CA GLU A 30 -3.45 -2.03 -0.64
C GLU A 30 -2.17 -1.22 -0.47
N ILE A 31 -1.74 -1.05 0.78
CA ILE A 31 -0.40 -0.58 1.12
C ILE A 31 0.28 -1.66 1.94
N GLY A 32 1.33 -2.28 1.38
CA GLY A 32 2.29 -3.09 2.10
C GLY A 32 3.53 -2.28 2.42
N ALA A 33 4.04 -2.38 3.65
CA ALA A 33 5.25 -1.70 4.08
C ALA A 33 6.08 -2.57 5.02
N VAL A 34 7.40 -2.52 4.86
CA VAL A 34 8.36 -3.22 5.71
C VAL A 34 9.43 -2.25 6.15
N MET A 35 9.70 -2.22 7.46
CA MET A 35 10.84 -1.51 8.02
C MET A 35 12.03 -2.47 8.09
N VAL A 36 13.18 -2.06 7.55
CA VAL A 36 14.39 -2.87 7.45
C VAL A 36 15.53 -2.17 8.17
N ASP A 37 16.22 -2.87 9.07
CA ASP A 37 17.42 -2.37 9.72
C ASP A 37 18.55 -2.18 8.69
N ALA A 38 19.14 -0.98 8.63
CA ALA A 38 20.06 -0.62 7.55
C ALA A 38 21.42 -1.33 7.63
N ASP A 39 21.84 -1.79 8.81
CA ASP A 39 23.12 -2.46 9.03
C ASP A 39 23.02 -3.96 8.71
N THR A 40 21.93 -4.60 9.11
CA THR A 40 21.73 -6.06 9.02
C THR A 40 20.90 -6.48 7.80
N LEU A 41 20.15 -5.56 7.21
CA LEU A 41 19.16 -5.81 6.14
C LEU A 41 18.06 -6.80 6.55
N VAL A 42 17.78 -6.88 7.85
CA VAL A 42 16.70 -7.72 8.39
C VAL A 42 15.44 -6.87 8.56
N ALA A 43 14.29 -7.42 8.16
CA ALA A 43 13.00 -6.82 8.44
C ALA A 43 12.74 -6.80 9.95
N VAL A 44 12.43 -5.62 10.49
CA VAL A 44 12.20 -5.42 11.93
C VAL A 44 10.73 -5.23 12.27
N ASP A 45 9.91 -4.80 11.31
CA ASP A 45 8.47 -4.67 11.47
C ASP A 45 7.77 -4.59 10.10
N GLU A 46 6.47 -4.86 10.09
CA GLU A 46 5.63 -4.86 8.89
C GLU A 46 4.29 -4.17 9.13
N PHE A 47 3.76 -3.57 8.06
CA PHE A 47 2.43 -2.95 8.04
C PHE A 47 1.75 -3.32 6.73
N SER A 48 0.54 -3.86 6.79
CA SER A 48 -0.31 -4.04 5.62
C SER A 48 -1.75 -3.62 5.94
N THR A 49 -2.38 -2.93 5.00
CA THR A 49 -3.81 -2.64 5.07
C THR A 49 -4.38 -2.42 3.68
N PHE A 50 -5.62 -2.86 3.49
CA PHE A 50 -6.43 -2.48 2.34
C PHE A 50 -6.89 -1.03 2.41
N VAL A 51 -7.22 -0.49 1.25
CA VAL A 51 -7.72 0.86 1.04
C VAL A 51 -9.00 0.78 0.21
N ARG A 52 -10.05 1.50 0.64
CA ARG A 52 -11.29 1.57 -0.14
C ARG A 52 -11.18 2.58 -1.28
N PRO A 53 -11.31 2.17 -2.55
CA PRO A 53 -11.36 3.10 -3.69
C PRO A 53 -12.69 3.88 -3.71
N VAL A 54 -12.65 5.12 -4.19
CA VAL A 54 -13.80 6.05 -4.20
C VAL A 54 -14.24 6.39 -5.63
N HIS A 55 -13.31 6.52 -6.57
CA HIS A 55 -13.61 6.81 -7.98
C HIS A 55 -14.11 5.57 -8.72
N HIS A 56 -13.45 4.43 -8.51
CA HIS A 56 -13.79 3.13 -9.08
C HIS A 56 -14.02 2.09 -7.97
N PRO A 57 -15.16 2.15 -7.22
CA PRO A 57 -15.37 1.30 -6.04
C PRO A 57 -15.44 -0.20 -6.33
N ALA A 58 -15.81 -0.58 -7.56
CA ALA A 58 -15.91 -1.97 -7.97
C ALA A 58 -14.61 -2.41 -8.65
N LEU A 59 -13.92 -3.40 -8.05
CA LEU A 59 -12.74 -4.01 -8.62
C LEU A 59 -13.12 -4.77 -9.90
N THR A 60 -12.25 -4.67 -10.91
CA THR A 60 -12.41 -5.50 -12.11
C THR A 60 -12.00 -6.94 -11.81
N GLU A 61 -12.53 -7.90 -12.58
CA GLU A 61 -12.09 -9.30 -12.49
C GLU A 61 -10.60 -9.45 -12.79
N PHE A 62 -10.08 -8.65 -13.73
CA PHE A 62 -8.64 -8.60 -14.02
C PHE A 62 -7.83 -8.18 -12.79
N CYS A 63 -8.23 -7.08 -12.13
CA CYS A 63 -7.56 -6.57 -10.94
C CYS A 63 -7.59 -7.61 -9.81
N THR A 64 -8.76 -8.20 -9.55
CA THR A 64 -8.93 -9.26 -8.55
C THR A 64 -8.02 -10.46 -8.83
N ASN A 65 -7.91 -10.89 -10.08
CA ASN A 65 -7.06 -12.03 -10.47
C ASN A 65 -5.56 -11.69 -10.40
N LEU A 66 -5.19 -10.44 -10.66
CA LEU A 66 -3.80 -9.99 -10.64
C LEU A 66 -3.27 -9.84 -9.21
N THR A 67 -4.03 -9.20 -8.33
CA THR A 67 -3.60 -8.86 -6.96
C THR A 67 -4.09 -9.86 -5.91
N SER A 68 -5.04 -10.74 -6.27
CA SER A 68 -5.78 -11.63 -5.35
C SER A 68 -6.69 -10.91 -4.34
N ILE A 69 -6.81 -9.58 -4.42
CA ILE A 69 -7.67 -8.75 -3.55
C ILE A 69 -9.12 -8.86 -3.99
N ARG A 70 -10.02 -9.18 -3.07
CA ARG A 70 -11.46 -9.32 -3.35
C ARG A 70 -12.21 -8.04 -3.06
N GLN A 71 -13.40 -7.93 -3.64
CA GLN A 71 -14.29 -6.79 -3.38
C GLN A 71 -14.60 -6.64 -1.87
N GLU A 72 -14.79 -7.74 -1.15
CA GLU A 72 -15.08 -7.73 0.30
C GLU A 72 -13.93 -7.13 1.13
N ASP A 73 -12.69 -7.26 0.66
CA ASP A 73 -11.49 -6.72 1.32
C ASP A 73 -11.47 -5.19 1.28
N VAL A 74 -11.86 -4.59 0.14
CA VAL A 74 -11.87 -3.13 -0.05
C VAL A 74 -13.17 -2.47 0.40
N ASP A 75 -14.30 -3.18 0.38
CA ASP A 75 -15.62 -2.64 0.77
C ASP A 75 -15.62 -2.14 2.23
N THR A 76 -14.98 -2.91 3.11
CA THR A 76 -14.92 -2.61 4.55
C THR A 76 -13.66 -1.85 4.96
N ALA A 77 -12.75 -1.61 4.01
CA ALA A 77 -11.49 -0.93 4.26
C ALA A 77 -11.68 0.57 4.58
N PRO A 78 -10.75 1.16 5.36
CA PRO A 78 -10.65 2.60 5.50
C PRO A 78 -10.29 3.28 4.17
N GLU A 79 -10.68 4.56 4.04
CA GLU A 79 -10.26 5.39 2.89
C GLU A 79 -8.78 5.77 2.99
N LEU A 80 -8.17 6.08 1.85
CA LEU A 80 -6.73 6.37 1.73
C LEU A 80 -6.23 7.38 2.76
N ARG A 81 -7.01 8.42 3.04
CA ARG A 81 -6.63 9.46 4.01
C ARG A 81 -6.44 8.91 5.42
N GLU A 82 -7.26 7.96 5.84
CA GLU A 82 -7.11 7.31 7.14
C GLU A 82 -5.93 6.33 7.13
N VAL A 83 -5.78 5.56 6.06
CA VAL A 83 -4.65 4.62 5.89
C VAL A 83 -3.31 5.32 5.95
N ILE A 84 -3.14 6.46 5.27
CA ILE A 84 -1.91 7.24 5.33
C ILE A 84 -1.60 7.70 6.76
N ARG A 85 -2.59 8.07 7.57
CA ARG A 85 -2.35 8.41 8.98
C ARG A 85 -1.87 7.19 9.78
N LYS A 86 -2.44 6.01 9.52
CA LYS A 86 -2.01 4.76 10.16
C LYS A 86 -0.58 4.39 9.77
N LEU A 87 -0.24 4.46 8.48
CA LEU A 87 1.10 4.22 7.96
C LEU A 87 2.12 5.18 8.59
N LEU A 88 1.83 6.49 8.62
CA LEU A 88 2.72 7.48 9.23
C LEU A 88 2.89 7.23 10.73
N SER A 89 1.80 6.97 11.45
CA SER A 89 1.86 6.65 12.88
C SER A 89 2.66 5.37 13.16
N TRP A 90 2.59 4.38 12.28
CA TRP A 90 3.39 3.17 12.37
C TRP A 90 4.87 3.46 12.11
N ALA A 91 5.19 4.22 11.05
CA ALA A 91 6.56 4.55 10.66
C ALA A 91 7.27 5.50 11.64
N GLU A 92 6.54 6.35 12.36
CA GLU A 92 7.08 7.27 13.38
C GLU A 92 7.75 6.54 14.57
N GLN A 93 7.48 5.25 14.75
CA GLN A 93 8.16 4.42 15.75
C GLN A 93 9.66 4.21 15.43
N PHE A 94 10.07 4.45 14.18
CA PHE A 94 11.42 4.23 13.69
C PHE A 94 12.04 5.57 13.28
N SER A 95 13.00 6.06 14.05
CA SER A 95 13.74 7.27 13.70
C SER A 95 14.68 7.03 12.52
N ASP A 96 14.85 8.04 11.66
CA ASP A 96 15.85 8.08 10.60
C ASP A 96 15.71 6.95 9.56
N HIS A 97 14.53 6.85 8.95
CA HIS A 97 14.24 5.91 7.87
C HIS A 97 14.24 6.59 6.49
N LEU A 98 14.76 5.89 5.48
CA LEU A 98 14.72 6.31 4.09
C LEU A 98 13.64 5.52 3.33
N PHE A 99 12.72 6.23 2.68
CA PHE A 99 11.73 5.61 1.80
C PHE A 99 12.37 4.92 0.59
N CYS A 100 11.91 3.71 0.29
CA CYS A 100 12.31 2.84 -0.80
C CYS A 100 11.05 2.19 -1.43
N SER A 101 11.06 1.99 -2.75
CA SER A 101 10.05 1.17 -3.47
C SER A 101 10.74 0.33 -4.53
#